data_AF-A0A3M1E8M9-F1
#
_entry.id   AF-A0A3M1E8M9-F1
#
_cell.length_a   1.000
_cell.length_b   1.000
_cell.length_c   1.000
_cell.angle_alpha   90.00
_cell.angle_beta   90.00
_cell.angle_gamma   90.00
#
_symmetry.space_group_name_H-M   'P 1'
#
loop_
_entity.id
_entity.type
_entity.pdbx_description
1 polymer ?
#
loop_
_entity_poly.entity_id
_entity_poly.type
_entity_poly.pdbx_seq_one_letter_code
_entity_poly.pdbx_strand_id
1 'polypeptide(L)'
;MNGMISALIVGLVFGWLLQKSRLTQYSKIVNIFRFTDLAVLEFMLTAIVVGAGGIYLLKDMGLVTLTGTTPTYIVGNLVGGLIFGVGMAWAGF
;
A
#
# COMPACT_ATOMS: atom_id res chain seq x y z
N MET A 1 -10.55 19.53 -13.39
CA MET A 1 -11.70 19.10 -12.56
C MET A 1 -12.11 17.65 -12.80
N ASN A 2 -12.11 17.11 -14.03
CA ASN A 2 -12.50 15.70 -14.28
C ASN A 2 -11.69 14.62 -13.52
N GLY A 3 -10.38 14.83 -13.30
CA GLY A 3 -9.54 13.85 -12.60
C GLY A 3 -9.76 13.76 -11.07
N MET A 4 -10.38 14.77 -10.46
CA MET A 4 -10.60 14.78 -9.00
C MET A 4 -11.73 13.84 -8.59
N ILE A 5 -12.80 13.79 -9.41
CA ILE A 5 -13.93 12.90 -9.17
C ILE A 5 -13.51 11.44 -9.37
N SER A 6 -12.72 11.13 -10.41
CA SER A 6 -12.21 9.78 -10.60
C SER A 6 -11.26 9.35 -9.48
N ALA A 7 -10.37 10.24 -9.01
CA ALA A 7 -9.53 9.96 -7.85
C ALA A 7 -10.34 9.68 -6.58
N LEU A 8 -11.43 10.45 -6.35
CA LEU A 8 -12.32 10.21 -5.22
C LEU A 8 -13.02 8.86 -5.31
N ILE A 9 -13.54 8.50 -6.48
CA ILE A 9 -14.20 7.20 -6.70
C ILE A 9 -13.20 6.05 -6.46
N VAL A 10 -11.99 6.14 -7.01
CA VAL A 10 -10.93 5.13 -6.79
C VAL A 10 -10.57 5.05 -5.31
N GLY A 11 -10.42 6.18 -4.62
CA GLY A 11 -10.14 6.22 -3.18
C GLY A 11 -11.24 5.57 -2.34
N LEU A 12 -12.51 5.83 -2.65
CA LEU A 12 -13.65 5.20 -1.96
C LEU A 12 -13.69 3.69 -2.18
N VAL A 13 -13.51 3.24 -3.43
CA VAL A 13 -13.48 1.80 -3.74
C VAL A 13 -12.31 1.12 -3.05
N PHE A 14 -11.13 1.73 -3.07
CA PHE A 14 -9.95 1.22 -2.39
C PHE A 14 -10.16 1.11 -0.87
N GLY A 15 -10.70 2.18 -0.25
CA GLY A 15 -11.02 2.17 1.18
C GLY A 15 -12.05 1.09 1.55
N TRP A 16 -13.09 0.91 0.72
CA TRP A 16 -14.08 -0.14 0.91
C TRP A 16 -13.46 -1.55 0.80
N LEU A 17 -12.57 -1.78 -0.16
CA LEU A 17 -11.85 -3.05 -0.31
C LEU A 17 -10.94 -3.34 0.90
N LEU A 18 -10.26 -2.32 1.44
CA LEU A 18 -9.45 -2.44 2.66
C LEU A 18 -10.31 -2.82 3.87
N GLN A 19 -11.46 -2.19 4.06
CA GLN A 19 -12.38 -2.54 5.15
C GLN A 19 -12.95 -3.94 4.98
N LYS A 20 -13.35 -4.32 3.75
CA LYS A 20 -13.91 -5.63 3.44
C LYS A 20 -12.90 -6.76 3.66
N SER A 21 -11.63 -6.53 3.40
CA SER A 21 -10.56 -7.52 3.61
C SER A 21 -10.18 -7.71 5.09
N ARG A 22 -10.70 -6.88 6.01
CA ARG A 22 -10.42 -6.91 7.47
C ARG A 22 -8.94 -6.78 7.83
N LEU A 23 -8.11 -6.33 6.89
CA LEU A 23 -6.67 -6.14 7.09
C LEU A 23 -6.38 -4.94 8.01
N THR A 24 -7.38 -4.10 8.27
CA THR A 24 -7.35 -2.98 9.21
C THR A 24 -7.58 -3.40 10.67
N GLN A 25 -7.84 -4.68 10.95
CA GLN A 25 -8.05 -5.14 12.32
C GLN A 25 -6.73 -5.34 13.05
N TYR A 26 -6.60 -4.74 14.24
CA TYR A 26 -5.42 -4.89 15.11
C TYR A 26 -5.00 -6.35 15.30
N SER A 27 -5.95 -7.27 15.48
CA SER A 27 -5.67 -8.70 15.65
C SER A 27 -4.93 -9.30 14.45
N LYS A 28 -5.29 -8.92 13.22
CA LYS A 28 -4.62 -9.38 11.99
C LYS A 28 -3.19 -8.85 11.91
N ILE A 29 -3.00 -7.58 12.28
CA ILE A 29 -1.69 -6.95 12.28
C ILE A 29 -0.78 -7.56 13.35
N VAL A 30 -1.26 -7.79 14.57
CA VAL A 30 -0.42 -8.42 15.61
C VAL A 30 -0.07 -9.87 15.29
N ASN A 31 -0.99 -10.60 14.65
CA ASN A 31 -0.77 -12.02 14.35
C ASN A 31 0.33 -12.26 13.30
N ILE A 32 0.69 -11.28 12.48
CA ILE A 32 1.85 -11.38 11.59
C ILE A 32 3.15 -11.51 12.40
N PHE A 33 3.29 -10.73 13.48
CA PHE A 33 4.47 -10.72 14.35
C PHE A 33 4.51 -11.94 15.25
N ARG A 34 3.35 -12.56 15.50
CA ARG A 34 3.22 -13.83 16.22
C ARG A 34 3.39 -15.04 15.31
N PHE A 35 3.54 -14.84 14.00
CA PHE A 35 3.61 -15.88 12.98
C PHE A 35 2.41 -16.86 13.02
N THR A 36 1.25 -16.39 13.45
CA THR A 36 0.02 -17.20 13.52
C THR A 36 -0.94 -16.94 12.36
N ASP A 37 -0.85 -15.76 11.74
CA ASP A 37 -1.67 -15.37 10.60
C ASP A 37 -0.83 -14.49 9.66
N LEU A 38 -0.53 -15.01 8.47
CA LEU A 38 0.30 -14.33 7.47
C LEU A 38 -0.54 -13.65 6.39
N ALA A 39 -1.87 -13.58 6.54
CA ALA A 39 -2.74 -13.02 5.51
C ALA A 39 -2.38 -11.56 5.13
N VAL A 40 -1.91 -10.76 6.10
CA VAL A 40 -1.44 -9.39 5.85
C VAL A 40 -0.20 -9.40 4.96
N LEU A 41 0.76 -10.29 5.23
CA LEU A 41 1.98 -10.43 4.42
C LEU A 41 1.67 -10.88 3.01
N GLU A 42 0.86 -11.93 2.87
CA GLU A 42 0.44 -12.47 1.58
C GLU A 42 -0.31 -11.42 0.76
N PHE A 43 -1.22 -10.67 1.38
CA PHE A 43 -1.91 -9.57 0.72
C PHE A 43 -0.94 -8.50 0.22
N MET A 44 0.01 -8.06 1.04
CA MET A 44 0.97 -7.03 0.64
C MET A 44 1.84 -7.51 -0.54
N LEU A 45 2.35 -8.75 -0.47
CA LEU A 45 3.19 -9.31 -1.53
C LEU A 45 2.42 -9.51 -2.83
N THR A 46 1.19 -10.06 -2.76
CA THR A 46 0.34 -10.23 -3.93
C THR A 46 -0.05 -8.88 -4.54
N ALA A 47 -0.37 -7.88 -3.73
CA ALA A 47 -0.67 -6.52 -4.20
C ALA A 47 0.52 -5.90 -4.94
N ILE A 48 1.75 -6.09 -4.45
CA ILE A 48 2.97 -5.63 -5.13
C ILE A 48 3.12 -6.31 -6.49
N VAL A 49 2.99 -7.64 -6.56
CA VAL A 49 3.15 -8.39 -7.82
C VAL A 49 2.07 -8.00 -8.83
N VAL A 50 0.81 -7.96 -8.42
CA VAL A 50 -0.32 -7.59 -9.28
C VAL A 50 -0.21 -6.13 -9.73
N GLY A 51 0.14 -5.22 -8.83
CA GLY A 51 0.30 -3.80 -9.13
C GLY A 51 1.45 -3.54 -10.11
N ALA A 52 2.62 -4.14 -9.87
CA ALA A 52 3.76 -4.06 -10.79
C ALA A 52 3.40 -4.64 -12.15
N GLY A 53 2.86 -5.87 -12.20
CA GLY A 53 2.44 -6.50 -13.44
C GLY A 53 1.42 -5.66 -14.22
N GLY A 54 0.40 -5.14 -13.54
CA GLY A 54 -0.61 -4.27 -14.14
C GLY A 54 -0.03 -2.99 -14.74
N ILE A 55 0.87 -2.30 -14.02
CA ILE A 55 1.50 -1.07 -14.53
C ILE A 55 2.37 -1.35 -15.75
N TYR A 56 3.17 -2.43 -15.74
CA TYR A 56 3.99 -2.80 -16.89
C TYR A 56 3.14 -3.19 -18.11
N LEU A 57 2.04 -3.93 -17.93
CA LEU A 57 1.11 -4.24 -19.02
C LEU A 57 0.49 -2.97 -19.62
N LEU A 58 0.02 -2.04 -18.79
CA LEU A 58 -0.54 -0.77 -19.26
C LEU A 58 0.51 0.08 -20.00
N LYS A 59 1.76 0.01 -19.57
CA LYS A 59 2.89 0.68 -20.23
C LYS A 59 3.17 0.06 -21.60
N ASP A 60 3.15 -1.26 -21.72
CA ASP A 60 3.34 -1.97 -23.00
C ASP A 60 2.20 -1.69 -23.99
N MET A 61 0.99 -1.43 -23.48
CA MET A 61 -0.17 -0.97 -24.27
C MET A 61 -0.11 0.54 -24.64
N GLY A 62 0.90 1.27 -24.18
CA GLY A 62 1.04 2.72 -24.42
C GLY A 62 0.05 3.59 -23.65
N LEU A 63 -0.64 3.05 -22.64
CA LEU A 63 -1.65 3.76 -21.85
C LEU A 63 -1.05 4.58 -20.69
N VAL A 64 0.13 4.19 -20.21
CA VAL A 64 0.84 4.89 -19.14
C VAL A 64 2.34 4.99 -19.45
N THR A 65 2.98 6.03 -18.93
CA THR A 65 4.44 6.14 -18.93
C THR A 65 4.97 5.84 -17.54
N LEU A 66 6.11 5.17 -17.46
CA LEU A 66 6.80 4.97 -16.20
C LEU A 66 7.46 6.29 -15.79
N THR A 67 6.84 7.00 -14.85
CA THR A 67 7.50 8.12 -14.18
C THR A 67 8.67 7.58 -13.37
N GLY A 68 9.84 8.24 -13.44
CA GLY A 68 11.04 7.80 -12.73
C GLY A 68 10.77 7.55 -11.24
N THR A 69 11.37 6.49 -10.70
CA THR A 69 11.30 6.19 -9.27
C THR A 69 11.99 7.29 -8.47
N THR A 70 11.38 7.67 -7.34
CA THR A 70 12.00 8.64 -6.42
C THR A 70 13.36 8.11 -5.97
N PRO A 71 14.44 8.91 -6.08
CA PRO A 71 15.77 8.47 -5.68
C PRO A 71 15.80 8.14 -4.18
N THR A 72 16.56 7.11 -3.82
CA THR A 72 16.70 6.70 -2.43
C THR A 72 17.45 7.76 -1.64
N TYR A 73 16.78 8.38 -0.67
CA TYR A 73 17.41 9.28 0.29
C TYR A 73 17.59 8.56 1.62
N ILE A 74 18.76 7.96 1.83
CA ILE A 74 19.02 7.03 2.95
C ILE A 74 18.62 7.63 4.30
N VAL A 75 19.10 8.85 4.61
CA VAL A 75 18.84 9.49 5.91
C VAL A 75 17.35 9.81 6.07
N GLY A 76 16.71 10.42 5.06
CA GLY A 76 15.29 10.76 5.14
C GLY A 76 14.38 9.53 5.18
N ASN A 77 14.69 8.48 4.44
CA ASN A 77 13.94 7.23 4.45
C ASN A 77 14.05 6.52 5.80
N LEU A 78 15.24 6.49 6.40
CA LEU A 78 15.46 5.88 7.72
C LEU A 78 14.76 6.68 8.82
N VAL A 79 15.03 7.98 8.91
CA VAL A 79 14.47 8.84 9.96
C VAL A 79 12.95 8.96 9.81
N GLY A 80 12.47 9.21 8.59
CA GLY A 80 11.04 9.29 8.28
C GLY A 80 10.32 7.96 8.51
N GLY A 81 10.93 6.84 8.10
CA GLY A 81 10.37 5.51 8.33
C GLY A 81 10.27 5.15 9.81
N LEU A 82 11.27 5.53 10.63
CA LEU A 82 11.22 5.34 12.08
C LEU A 82 10.12 6.19 12.72
N ILE A 83 10.05 7.49 12.40
CA ILE A 83 9.01 8.38 12.92
C ILE A 83 7.62 7.86 12.54
N PHE A 84 7.44 7.47 11.28
CA PHE A 84 6.18 6.92 10.79
C PHE A 84 5.81 5.62 11.51
N GLY A 85 6.76 4.68 11.65
CA GLY A 85 6.52 3.40 12.32
C GLY A 85 6.16 3.55 13.80
N VAL A 86 6.88 4.41 14.52
CA VAL A 86 6.57 4.72 15.93
C VAL A 86 5.21 5.38 16.05
N GLY A 87 4.90 6.35 15.17
CA GLY A 87 3.61 7.03 15.14
C GLY A 87 2.44 6.06 14.91
N MET A 88 2.59 5.14 13.94
CA MET A 88 1.59 4.10 13.66
C MET A 88 1.37 3.19 14.87
N ALA A 89 2.45 2.69 15.49
CA ALA A 89 2.34 1.85 16.68
C ALA A 89 1.62 2.57 17.84
N TRP A 90 1.88 3.86 18.03
CA TRP A 90 1.21 4.66 19.07
C TRP A 90 -0.26 4.95 18.77
N ALA A 91 -0.60 5.16 17.50
CA ALA A 91 -1.98 5.38 17.07
C ALA A 91 -2.85 4.11 17.16
N GLY A 92 -2.28 2.96 17.55
CA GLY A 92 -2.97 1.69 17.70
C GLY A 92 -2.76 0.70 16.55
N PHE A 93 -1.76 0.95 15.71
CA PHE A 93 -1.66 0.50 14.32
C PHE A 93 -2.75 1.07 13.41
#